data_AF-A0A552EX40-F1
#
_entry.id   AF-A0A552EX40-F1
#
_cell.length_a   1.000
_cell.length_b   1.000
_cell.length_c   1.000
_cell.angle_alpha   90.00
_cell.angle_beta   90.00
_cell.angle_gamma   90.00
#
_symmetry.space_group_name_H-M   'P 1'
#
loop_
_entity.id
_entity.type
_entity.pdbx_description
1 polymer ?
#
loop_
_entity_poly.entity_id
_entity_poly.type
_entity_poly.pdbx_seq_one_letter_code
_entity_poly.pdbx_strand_id
1 'polypeptide(L)' 'MSPLPAVERIKTLELDLEPEGRITAAFEAMERHIDEKFAAIDKCFDRLQHQFNRLEAKIEVVIEAITGLGDWPEDELL' A
#
# COMPACT_ATOMS: atom_id res chain seq x y z
N MET A 1 9.65 21.13 38.61
CA MET A 1 9.28 22.09 37.55
C MET A 1 7.81 22.43 37.76
N SER A 2 7.48 23.69 37.98
CA SER A 2 6.09 24.12 38.15
C SER A 2 5.36 24.03 36.79
N PRO A 3 4.07 23.65 36.76
CA PRO A 3 3.31 23.61 35.51
C PRO A 3 3.20 25.01 34.90
N LEU A 4 3.18 25.07 33.57
CA LEU A 4 3.03 26.34 32.83
C LEU A 4 1.71 27.04 33.23
N PRO A 5 1.71 28.38 33.33
CA PRO A 5 0.49 29.15 33.51
C PRO A 5 -0.57 28.79 32.46
N ALA A 6 -1.85 28.87 32.84
CA ALA A 6 -2.96 28.50 31.96
C ALA A 6 -2.93 29.22 30.60
N VAL A 7 -2.48 30.47 30.56
CA VAL A 7 -2.34 31.28 29.34
C VAL A 7 -1.31 30.69 28.37
N GLU A 8 -0.18 30.20 28.87
CA GLU A 8 0.86 29.59 28.03
C GLU A 8 0.40 28.23 27.48
N ARG A 9 -0.39 27.48 28.26
CA ARG A 9 -1.03 26.24 27.81
C ARG A 9 -2.02 26.50 26.68
N ILE A 10 -2.85 27.55 26.80
CA ILE A 10 -3.82 27.93 25.77
C ILE A 10 -3.10 28.34 24.48
N LYS A 11 -2.07 29.17 24.56
CA LYS A 11 -1.29 29.59 23.39
C LYS A 11 -0.63 28.42 22.66
N THR A 12 -0.16 27.42 23.42
CA THR A 12 0.38 26.19 22.83
C THR A 12 -0.70 25.39 22.10
N LEU A 13 -1.90 25.30 22.67
CA LEU A 13 -3.02 24.63 22.03
C LEU A 13 -3.49 25.34 20.76
N GLU A 14 -3.46 26.68 20.74
CA GLU A 14 -3.77 27.45 19.53
C GLU A 14 -2.79 27.12 18.39
N LEU A 15 -1.48 27.10 18.67
CA LEU A 15 -0.45 26.71 17.70
C LEU A 15 -0.56 25.24 17.22
N ASP A 16 -1.05 24.36 18.10
CA ASP A 16 -1.24 22.97 17.74
C ASP A 16 -2.49 22.77 16.88
N LEU A 17 -3.56 23.56 17.10
CA LEU A 17 -4.90 23.37 16.52
C LEU A 17 -5.29 24.39 15.43
N GLU A 18 -4.50 25.43 15.20
CA GLU A 18 -4.75 26.37 14.11
C GLU A 18 -4.76 25.65 12.75
N PRO A 19 -5.48 26.17 11.74
CA PRO A 19 -5.28 25.76 10.35
C PRO A 19 -3.78 25.81 10.04
N GLU A 20 -3.26 24.78 9.37
CA GLU A 20 -1.82 24.62 9.10
C GLU A 20 -0.91 24.51 10.35
N GLY A 21 -1.49 24.36 11.54
CA GLY A 21 -0.79 24.15 12.80
C GLY A 21 -0.07 22.81 12.90
N ARG A 22 0.56 22.56 14.04
CA ARG A 22 1.44 21.39 14.22
C ARG A 22 0.72 20.05 14.05
N ILE A 23 -0.55 19.97 14.45
CA ILE A 23 -1.37 18.76 14.27
C ILE A 23 -1.67 18.56 12.78
N THR A 24 -2.09 19.61 12.07
CA THR A 24 -2.34 19.57 10.62
C THR A 24 -1.11 19.07 9.87
N ALA A 25 0.06 19.65 10.13
CA ALA A 25 1.32 19.24 9.49
C ALA A 25 1.69 17.77 9.80
N ALA A 26 1.40 17.28 11.01
CA ALA A 26 1.64 15.89 11.36
C ALA A 26 0.70 14.92 10.62
N PHE A 27 -0.58 15.28 10.46
CA PHE A 27 -1.54 14.50 9.69
C PHE A 27 -1.17 14.47 8.21
N GLU A 28 -0.79 15.60 7.61
CA GLU A 28 -0.33 15.65 6.21
C GLU A 28 0.92 14.79 5.99
N ALA A 29 1.87 14.82 6.93
CA ALA A 29 3.06 13.99 6.87
C ALA A 29 2.71 12.49 6.96
N MET A 30 1.75 12.15 7.82
CA MET A 30 1.25 10.77 7.95
C MET A 30 0.53 10.32 6.68
N GLU A 31 -0.33 11.15 6.10
CA GLU A 31 -1.05 10.87 4.85
C GLU A 31 -0.07 10.61 3.70
N ARG A 32 0.90 11.50 3.49
CA ARG A 32 1.95 11.28 2.48
C ARG A 32 2.72 9.99 2.68
N HIS A 33 3.09 9.67 3.93
CA HIS A 33 3.80 8.43 4.22
C HIS A 33 2.93 7.20 3.93
N ILE A 34 1.63 7.26 4.22
CA ILE A 34 0.67 6.19 3.89
C ILE A 34 0.59 6.01 2.37
N ASP A 35 0.42 7.10 1.62
CA ASP A 35 0.36 7.06 0.15
C ASP A 35 1.63 6.47 -0.47
N GLU A 36 2.81 6.86 0.03
CA GLU A 36 4.08 6.29 -0.42
C GLU A 36 4.17 4.78 -0.18
N LYS A 37 3.66 4.29 0.96
CA LYS A 37 3.64 2.86 1.26
C LYS A 37 2.67 2.11 0.36
N PHE A 38 1.48 2.64 0.11
CA PHE A 38 0.53 2.01 -0.80
C PHE A 38 1.04 1.99 -2.25
N ALA A 39 1.64 3.08 -2.73
CA ALA A 39 2.27 3.11 -4.05
C ALA A 39 3.42 2.09 -4.19
N ALA A 40 4.15 1.81 -3.11
CA ALA A 40 5.18 0.76 -3.10
C ALA A 40 4.57 -0.66 -3.12
N ILE A 41 3.44 -0.85 -2.43
CA ILE A 41 2.68 -2.10 -2.42
C ILE A 41 2.12 -2.39 -3.83
N ASP A 42 1.52 -1.40 -4.48
CA ASP A 42 0.97 -1.54 -5.84
C ASP A 42 2.04 -2.03 -6.83
N LYS A 43 3.22 -1.41 -6.81
CA LYS A 43 4.36 -1.85 -7.64
C LYS A 43 4.81 -3.28 -7.34
N CYS A 44 4.70 -3.72 -6.08
CA CYS A 44 5.02 -5.09 -5.69
C CYS A 44 4.00 -6.06 -6.29
N PHE A 45 2.71 -5.73 -6.21
CA PHE A 45 1.63 -6.51 -6.80
C PHE A 45 1.74 -6.60 -8.33
N ASP A 46 2.04 -5.50 -9.02
CA ASP A 46 2.28 -5.52 -10.48
C ASP A 46 3.40 -6.49 -10.84
N ARG A 47 4.51 -6.44 -10.10
CA ARG A 47 5.64 -7.35 -10.31
C ARG A 47 5.26 -8.80 -10.04
N LEU A 48 4.48 -9.07 -9.00
CA LEU A 48 3.98 -10.42 -8.69
C LEU A 48 3.04 -10.92 -9.79
N GLN A 49 2.13 -10.09 -10.29
CA GLN A 49 1.24 -10.45 -11.39
C GLN A 49 2.03 -10.84 -12.65
N HIS A 50 3.04 -10.06 -13.02
CA HIS A 50 3.91 -10.42 -14.15
C HIS A 50 4.68 -11.72 -13.94
N GLN A 51 5.13 -12.00 -12.71
CA GLN A 51 5.78 -13.27 -12.39
C GLN A 51 4.80 -14.44 -12.48
N PHE A 52 3.57 -14.25 -12.02
CA PHE A 52 2.51 -15.26 -12.04
C PHE A 52 2.11 -15.59 -13.48
N ASN A 53 1.81 -14.60 -14.32
CA ASN A 53 1.48 -14.82 -15.74
C ASN A 53 2.62 -15.54 -16.48
N ARG A 54 3.88 -15.22 -16.14
CA ARG A 54 5.04 -15.92 -16.73
C ARG A 54 5.16 -17.37 -16.23
N LEU A 55 4.79 -17.63 -14.98
CA LEU A 55 4.78 -18.98 -14.43
C LEU A 55 3.67 -19.81 -15.07
N GLU A 56 2.47 -19.26 -15.18
CA GLU A 56 1.31 -19.85 -15.86
C GLU A 56 1.65 -20.26 -17.30
N ALA A 57 2.17 -19.34 -18.11
CA ALA A 57 2.61 -19.66 -19.48
C ALA A 57 3.68 -20.77 -19.56
N LYS A 58 4.57 -20.86 -18.57
CA LYS A 58 5.56 -21.95 -18.51
C LYS A 58 4.90 -23.28 -18.13
N ILE A 59 3.92 -23.26 -17.25
CA ILE A 59 3.17 -24.45 -16.84
C ILE A 59 2.36 -24.97 -18.01
N GLU A 60 1.68 -24.10 -18.77
CA GLU A 60 0.97 -24.47 -20.00
C GLU A 60 1.88 -25.24 -20.98
N VAL A 61 3.07 -24.68 -21.28
CA VAL A 61 4.06 -25.34 -22.16
C VAL A 61 4.48 -26.71 -21.62
N VAL A 62 4.66 -26.84 -20.31
CA VAL A 62 5.03 -28.13 -19.69
C VAL A 62 3.87 -29.13 -19.76
N ILE A 63 2.64 -28.68 -19.53
CA ILE A 63 1.44 -29.52 -19.64
C ILE A 63 1.27 -29.99 -21.07
N GLU A 64 1.38 -29.10 -22.07
CA GLU A 64 1.31 -29.46 -23.48
C GLU A 64 2.39 -30.49 -23.84
N ALA A 65 3.64 -30.28 -23.38
CA ALA A 65 4.73 -31.22 -23.65
C ALA A 65 4.52 -32.61 -23.05
N ILE A 66 3.82 -32.71 -21.91
CA ILE A 66 3.55 -33.99 -21.22
C ILE A 66 2.30 -34.67 -21.75
N THR A 67 1.25 -33.91 -22.03
CA THR A 67 -0.09 -34.43 -22.30
C THR A 67 -0.47 -34.39 -23.77
N GLY A 68 0.18 -33.54 -24.58
CA GLY A 68 -0.22 -33.23 -25.95
C GLY A 68 -1.53 -32.42 -26.04
N LEU A 69 -2.06 -31.93 -24.92
CA LEU A 69 -3.24 -31.07 -24.86
C LEU A 69 -2.77 -29.61 -24.88
N GLY A 70 -3.17 -28.86 -25.90
CA GLY A 70 -2.74 -27.48 -26.10
C GLY A 70 -3.45 -26.46 -25.20
N ASP A 71 -4.60 -26.82 -24.61
CA ASP A 71 -5.35 -25.94 -23.71
C ASP A 71 -6.07 -26.80 -22.65
N TRP A 72 -5.79 -26.56 -21.37
CA TRP A 72 -6.45 -27.26 -20.27
C TRP A 72 -7.72 -26.48 -19.89
N PRO A 73 -8.90 -27.10 -19.85
CA PRO A 73 -10.14 -26.37 -19.59
C PRO A 73 -10.10 -25.71 -18.20
N GLU A 74 -10.14 -24.37 -18.16
CA GLU A 74 -10.21 -23.58 -16.93
C GLU A 74 -11.56 -23.78 -16.18
N ASP A 75 -12.58 -24.28 -16.88
CA ASP A 75 -13.98 -24.26 -16.44
C ASP A 75 -14.41 -25.39 -15.46
N GLU A 76 -13.53 -26.31 -15.07
CA GLU A 76 -13.93 -27.48 -14.24
C GLU A 76 -13.65 -27.35 -12.73
N LEU A 77 -13.22 -26.19 -12.24
CA LEU A 77 -12.98 -25.97 -10.80
C LEU A 77 -13.96 -24.91 -10.23
N LEU A 78 -15.22 -25.31 -10.10
CA LEU A 78 -16.24 -24.65 -9.27
C LEU A 78 -16.43 -25.38 -7.93
#